data_AF-A0A2V8ZZU5-F1
#
_entry.id   AF-A0A2V8ZZU5-F1
#
_cell.length_a   1.000
_cell.length_b   1.000
_cell.length_c   1.000
_cell.angle_alpha   90.00
_cell.angle_beta   90.00
_cell.angle_gamma   90.00
#
_symmetry.space_group_name_H-M   'P 1'
#
loop_
_entity.id
_entity.type
_entity.pdbx_description
1 polymer ?
#
loop_
_entity_poly.entity_id
_entity_poly.type
_entity_poly.pdbx_seq_one_letter_code
_entity_poly.pdbx_strand_id
1 'polypeptide(L)'
;MSNSRRVIFSILASLILVAALSALSPAVGNAQTASTTQTASPLSVSGKITSVAKNSFTLAVGGSQTSAGQHFAQAPETKSMTFMIDKNTTLEGKLKVNANAEVTYREDNGKNIAISVKVTP
;
A
#
# COMPACT_ATOMS: atom_id res chain seq x y z
N MET A 1 -35.19 -66.41 3.97
CA MET A 1 -34.56 -66.91 2.72
C MET A 1 -34.39 -65.76 1.75
N SER A 2 -33.22 -65.74 1.13
CA SER A 2 -32.58 -64.70 0.30
C SER A 2 -33.33 -64.38 -1.00
N ASN A 3 -32.94 -63.27 -1.69
CA ASN A 3 -32.53 -63.19 -3.13
C ASN A 3 -32.78 -61.76 -3.73
N SER A 4 -31.88 -60.78 -3.55
CA SER A 4 -30.58 -60.60 -4.26
C SER A 4 -30.64 -60.37 -5.78
N ARG A 5 -31.63 -59.62 -6.32
CA ARG A 5 -31.63 -59.25 -7.76
C ARG A 5 -31.92 -57.79 -8.13
N ARG A 6 -32.20 -56.89 -7.18
CA ARG A 6 -32.31 -55.45 -7.48
C ARG A 6 -31.03 -54.66 -7.18
N VAL A 7 -29.90 -55.35 -7.13
CA VAL A 7 -28.59 -54.82 -6.74
C VAL A 7 -27.78 -54.30 -7.96
N ILE A 8 -28.30 -54.34 -9.19
CA ILE A 8 -27.47 -54.08 -10.39
C ILE A 8 -27.63 -52.66 -10.98
N PHE A 9 -28.71 -51.92 -10.73
CA PHE A 9 -28.93 -50.63 -11.44
C PHE A 9 -28.47 -49.35 -10.72
N SER A 10 -27.96 -49.40 -9.50
CA SER A 10 -27.51 -48.18 -8.79
C SER A 10 -26.02 -48.17 -8.49
N ILE A 11 -25.23 -48.80 -9.36
CA ILE A 11 -23.76 -48.86 -9.28
C ILE A 11 -23.08 -47.64 -9.97
N LEU A 12 -23.81 -46.73 -10.60
CA LEU A 12 -23.20 -45.62 -11.38
C LEU A 12 -23.24 -44.22 -10.73
N ALA A 13 -23.49 -44.11 -9.43
CA ALA A 13 -23.37 -42.84 -8.71
C ALA A 13 -22.50 -42.95 -7.45
N SER A 14 -21.42 -43.74 -7.54
CA SER A 14 -20.13 -43.36 -6.94
C SER A 14 -19.77 -41.99 -7.53
N LEU A 15 -19.43 -40.94 -6.80
CA LEU A 15 -18.19 -40.70 -6.04
C LEU A 15 -18.21 -39.16 -5.90
N ILE A 16 -18.11 -38.51 -4.74
CA ILE A 16 -16.91 -37.87 -4.17
C ILE A 16 -17.27 -37.56 -2.71
N LEU A 17 -16.93 -38.46 -1.78
CA LEU A 17 -15.78 -38.33 -0.88
C LEU A 17 -15.90 -37.16 0.12
N VAL A 18 -16.54 -37.47 1.25
CA VAL A 18 -16.34 -36.82 2.55
C VAL A 18 -14.84 -36.87 2.88
N ALA A 19 -14.21 -35.70 3.03
CA ALA A 19 -12.87 -35.57 3.58
C ALA A 19 -12.91 -34.64 4.81
N ALA A 20 -12.78 -35.29 5.97
CA ALA A 20 -12.15 -34.83 7.20
C ALA A 20 -12.36 -33.37 7.66
N LEU A 21 -13.15 -33.21 8.74
CA LEU A 21 -12.87 -32.23 9.78
C LEU A 21 -11.49 -32.49 10.39
N SER A 22 -10.68 -31.43 10.59
CA SER A 22 -9.77 -31.17 11.74
C SER A 22 -8.46 -30.49 11.33
N ALA A 23 -8.44 -29.15 11.32
CA ALA A 23 -7.26 -28.40 11.76
C ALA A 23 -7.72 -27.03 12.25
N LEU A 24 -7.71 -26.83 13.56
CA LEU A 24 -7.88 -25.51 14.15
C LEU A 24 -6.72 -24.60 13.71
N SER A 25 -7.04 -23.39 13.27
CA SER A 25 -6.17 -22.23 13.36
C SER A 25 -7.06 -21.01 13.54
N PRO A 26 -7.06 -20.34 14.71
CA PRO A 26 -7.70 -19.04 14.84
C PRO A 26 -6.73 -18.01 14.27
N ALA A 27 -6.72 -17.85 12.94
CA ALA A 27 -6.23 -16.60 12.38
C ALA A 27 -7.43 -15.66 12.34
N VAL A 28 -7.45 -14.72 13.28
CA VAL A 28 -8.34 -13.55 13.27
C VAL A 28 -8.04 -12.78 11.99
N GLY A 29 -8.65 -13.21 10.88
CA GLY A 29 -8.72 -12.43 9.67
C GLY A 29 -9.85 -11.45 9.88
N ASN A 30 -9.51 -10.26 10.39
CA ASN A 30 -10.42 -9.12 10.30
C ASN A 30 -10.85 -9.01 8.84
N ALA A 31 -12.08 -9.42 8.55
CA ALA A 31 -12.84 -8.96 7.41
C ALA A 31 -13.06 -7.46 7.62
N GLN A 32 -11.99 -6.68 7.41
CA GLN A 32 -12.12 -5.27 7.17
C GLN A 32 -12.68 -5.18 5.77
N THR A 33 -13.96 -4.88 5.69
CA THR A 33 -14.62 -4.31 4.52
C THR A 33 -13.79 -3.11 4.09
N ALA A 34 -12.80 -3.34 3.23
CA ALA A 34 -12.09 -2.29 2.55
C ALA A 34 -13.10 -1.69 1.58
N SER A 35 -13.67 -0.56 1.99
CA SER A 35 -14.45 0.30 1.11
C SER A 35 -13.61 0.53 -0.14
N THR A 36 -14.08 0.04 -1.28
CA THR A 36 -13.56 0.37 -2.61
C THR A 36 -13.97 1.81 -2.93
N THR A 37 -13.48 2.76 -2.13
CA THR A 37 -13.29 4.12 -2.60
C THR A 37 -12.29 3.99 -3.72
N GLN A 38 -12.68 4.42 -4.92
CA GLN A 38 -11.83 4.52 -6.10
C GLN A 38 -10.64 5.41 -5.75
N THR A 39 -9.60 4.81 -5.19
CA THR A 39 -8.47 5.52 -4.61
C THR A 39 -7.43 5.57 -5.70
N ALA A 40 -7.08 6.78 -6.15
CA ALA A 40 -5.94 7.00 -7.02
C ALA A 40 -4.75 6.18 -6.50
N SER A 41 -4.04 5.51 -7.41
CA SER A 41 -2.92 4.64 -7.04
C SER A 41 -1.93 5.42 -6.18
N PRO A 42 -1.49 4.86 -5.03
CA PRO A 42 -0.54 5.53 -4.16
C PRO A 42 0.79 5.73 -4.89
N LEU A 43 1.34 6.94 -4.79
CA LEU A 43 2.63 7.34 -5.32
C LEU A 43 3.63 7.44 -4.16
N SER A 44 4.91 7.14 -4.41
CA SER A 44 5.96 7.28 -3.40
C SER A 44 7.07 8.18 -3.89
N VAL A 45 7.53 9.08 -3.03
CA VAL A 45 8.71 9.91 -3.26
C VAL A 45 9.54 10.01 -2.00
N SER A 46 10.85 10.13 -2.16
CA SER A 46 11.77 10.38 -1.06
C SER A 46 12.48 11.70 -1.27
N GLY A 47 12.81 12.37 -0.18
CA GLY A 47 13.47 13.66 -0.26
C GLY A 47 13.77 14.26 1.10
N LYS A 48 14.41 15.42 1.06
CA LYS A 48 14.76 16.18 2.25
C LYS A 48 13.62 17.10 2.64
N ILE A 49 13.19 17.08 3.89
CA ILE A 49 12.17 18.01 4.40
C ILE A 49 12.78 19.41 4.46
N THR A 50 12.20 20.36 3.73
CA THR A 50 12.63 21.77 3.69
C THR A 50 11.77 22.67 4.57
N SER A 51 10.52 22.30 4.80
CA SER A 51 9.58 23.05 5.64
C SER A 51 8.57 22.12 6.32
N VAL A 52 8.18 22.46 7.54
CA VAL A 52 7.14 21.76 8.31
C VAL A 52 6.16 22.80 8.85
N ALA A 53 4.89 22.62 8.51
CA ALA A 53 3.76 23.38 9.05
C ALA A 53 2.83 22.44 9.82
N LYS A 54 1.78 23.02 10.43
CA LYS A 54 0.84 22.26 11.28
C LYS A 54 0.15 21.10 10.55
N ASN A 55 -0.21 21.30 9.29
CA ASN A 55 -1.01 20.36 8.48
C ASN A 55 -0.38 20.05 7.12
N SER A 56 0.88 20.42 6.92
CA SER A 56 1.58 20.21 5.66
C SER A 56 3.09 20.24 5.87
N PHE A 57 3.82 19.66 4.93
CA PHE A 57 5.27 19.69 4.91
C PHE A 57 5.76 19.69 3.46
N THR A 58 6.97 20.21 3.24
CA THR A 58 7.55 20.33 1.91
C THR A 58 8.82 19.49 1.84
N LEU A 59 8.93 18.68 0.78
CA LEU A 59 10.13 17.93 0.43
C LEU A 59 10.83 18.57 -0.76
N ALA A 60 12.14 18.64 -0.68
CA ALA A 60 13.02 18.71 -1.83
C ALA A 60 13.18 17.29 -2.41
N VAL A 61 12.53 17.04 -3.55
CA VAL A 61 12.67 15.84 -4.37
C VAL A 61 13.71 16.13 -5.46
N GLY A 62 14.98 15.84 -5.17
CA GLY A 62 16.07 16.06 -6.12
C GLY A 62 17.42 15.58 -5.59
N GLY A 63 18.10 14.70 -6.35
CA GLY A 63 19.52 14.39 -6.20
C GLY A 63 19.92 12.98 -5.72
N SER A 64 19.12 11.94 -5.93
CA SER A 64 19.55 10.56 -5.63
C SER A 64 19.07 9.53 -6.65
N GLN A 65 19.27 9.79 -7.94
CA GLN A 65 19.47 8.73 -8.96
C GLN A 65 19.89 9.36 -10.29
N THR A 66 21.10 8.98 -10.73
CA THR A 66 21.69 9.06 -12.07
C THR A 66 20.75 9.42 -13.23
N SER A 67 21.01 10.55 -13.89
CA SER A 67 20.87 10.66 -15.34
C SER A 67 22.25 10.91 -15.91
N ALA A 68 22.90 9.82 -16.34
CA ALA A 68 24.09 9.88 -17.16
C ALA A 68 23.73 10.52 -18.50
N GLY A 69 24.47 11.55 -18.88
CA GLY A 69 24.46 12.10 -20.24
C GLY A 69 23.31 13.05 -20.53
N GLN A 70 23.48 14.32 -20.21
CA GLN A 70 23.42 15.41 -21.20
C GLN A 70 23.72 16.74 -20.51
N HIS A 71 24.82 17.31 -20.96
CA HIS A 71 25.50 18.48 -20.44
C HIS A 71 24.83 19.73 -21.01
N PHE A 72 24.10 20.51 -20.20
CA PHE A 72 23.95 21.95 -20.35
C PHE A 72 23.71 22.57 -18.98
N ALA A 73 24.40 23.67 -18.71
CA ALA A 73 24.44 24.36 -17.42
C ALA A 73 23.06 24.93 -17.03
N GLN A 74 22.30 24.18 -16.24
CA GLN A 74 21.32 24.73 -15.31
C GLN A 74 21.56 24.06 -13.96
N ALA A 75 21.58 24.86 -12.89
CA ALA A 75 21.67 24.34 -11.52
C ALA A 75 20.65 23.20 -11.34
N PRO A 76 20.99 22.12 -10.60
CA PRO A 76 20.05 21.01 -10.41
C PRO A 76 18.76 21.58 -9.82
N GLU A 77 17.72 21.67 -10.64
CA GLU A 77 16.40 22.13 -10.21
C GLU A 77 15.92 21.13 -9.17
N THR A 78 16.11 21.49 -7.91
CA THR A 78 15.64 20.71 -6.79
C THR A 78 14.14 20.89 -6.75
N LYS A 79 13.41 19.98 -7.40
CA LYS A 79 11.96 20.03 -7.44
C LYS A 79 11.45 19.98 -6.00
N SER A 80 10.59 20.93 -5.64
CA SER A 80 9.99 20.98 -4.31
C SER A 80 8.53 20.53 -4.41
N MET A 81 8.10 19.65 -3.50
CA MET A 81 6.73 19.16 -3.43
C MET A 81 6.18 19.35 -2.03
N THR A 82 4.97 19.89 -1.93
CA THR A 82 4.25 20.07 -0.66
C THR A 82 3.19 19.01 -0.52
N PHE A 83 3.15 18.39 0.67
CA PHE A 83 2.23 17.34 1.06
C PHE A 83 1.34 17.83 2.19
N MET A 84 0.03 17.58 2.05
CA MET A 84 -0.96 17.80 3.08
C MET A 84 -1.03 16.59 4.00
N ILE A 85 -1.12 16.85 5.30
CA ILE A 85 -1.33 15.83 6.33
C ILE A 85 -2.81 15.85 6.68
N ASP A 86 -3.47 14.71 6.52
CA ASP A 86 -4.86 14.50 6.91
C ASP A 86 -4.94 13.55 8.13
N LYS A 87 -6.17 13.25 8.56
CA LYS A 87 -6.43 12.34 9.68
C LYS A 87 -6.06 10.87 9.41
N ASN A 88 -5.86 10.51 8.15
CA ASN A 88 -5.53 9.16 7.70
C ASN A 88 -4.03 9.01 7.38
N THR A 89 -3.24 10.08 7.51
CA THR A 89 -1.80 10.04 7.32
C THR A 89 -1.13 9.32 8.50
N THR A 90 -0.37 8.27 8.21
CA THR A 90 0.51 7.61 9.17
C THR A 90 1.85 8.33 9.20
N LEU A 91 2.27 8.85 10.37
CA LEU A 91 3.58 9.47 10.56
C LEU A 91 4.50 8.55 11.38
N GLU A 92 5.54 8.02 10.74
CA GLU A 92 6.61 7.25 11.37
C GLU A 92 7.83 8.15 11.58
N GLY A 93 8.03 8.57 12.84
CA GLY A 93 9.08 9.51 13.21
C GLY A 93 8.61 10.97 13.25
N LYS A 94 9.53 11.86 13.63
CA LYS A 94 9.21 13.28 13.82
C LYS A 94 9.60 14.08 12.58
N LEU A 95 8.63 14.74 11.96
CA LEU A 95 8.90 15.69 10.87
C LEU A 95 9.83 16.80 11.39
N LYS A 96 11.01 16.90 10.77
CA LYS A 96 12.01 17.89 11.12
C LYS A 96 12.63 18.42 9.83
N VAL A 97 12.76 19.73 9.74
CA VAL A 97 13.52 20.36 8.64
C VAL A 97 14.93 19.76 8.61
N ASN A 98 15.43 19.53 7.39
CA ASN A 98 16.70 18.90 7.07
C ASN A 98 16.74 17.35 7.19
N ALA A 99 15.71 16.71 7.75
CA ALA A 99 15.63 15.24 7.78
C ALA A 99 15.24 14.68 6.40
N ASN A 100 15.65 13.44 6.13
CA ASN A 100 15.16 12.70 4.96
C ASN A 100 13.83 12.04 5.30
N ALA A 101 12.92 12.00 4.35
CA ALA A 101 11.66 11.30 4.50
C ALA A 101 11.27 10.59 3.21
N GLU A 102 10.67 9.42 3.38
CA GLU A 102 9.93 8.72 2.34
C GLU A 102 8.45 8.99 2.56
N VAL A 103 7.76 9.42 1.52
CA VAL A 103 6.36 9.81 1.56
C VAL A 103 5.61 9.01 0.52
N THR A 104 4.65 8.21 0.99
CA THR A 104 3.59 7.66 0.14
C THR A 104 2.42 8.64 0.18
N TYR A 105 1.89 9.04 -0.97
CA TYR A 105 0.82 10.01 -1.10
C TYR A 105 -0.16 9.62 -2.19
N ARG A 106 -1.32 10.28 -2.20
CA ARG A 106 -2.27 10.29 -3.30
C ARG A 106 -2.46 11.71 -3.79
N GLU A 107 -2.73 11.87 -5.07
CA GLU A 107 -3.20 13.15 -5.59
C GLU A 107 -4.72 13.22 -5.46
N ASP A 108 -5.19 14.29 -4.83
CA ASP A 108 -6.61 14.56 -4.65
C ASP A 108 -6.87 16.04 -4.99
N ASN A 109 -7.68 16.30 -6.02
CA ASN A 109 -8.01 17.67 -6.45
C ASN A 109 -6.76 18.56 -6.71
N GLY A 110 -5.69 17.98 -7.26
CA GLY A 110 -4.42 18.69 -7.51
C GLY A 110 -3.56 18.95 -6.26
N LYS A 111 -3.91 18.34 -5.12
CA LYS A 111 -3.13 18.38 -3.88
C LYS A 111 -2.50 17.02 -3.61
N ASN A 112 -1.26 17.02 -3.15
CA ASN A 112 -0.61 15.80 -2.67
C ASN A 112 -1.03 15.55 -1.23
N ILE A 113 -1.83 14.51 -0.98
CA ILE A 113 -2.26 14.13 0.37
C ILE A 113 -1.42 12.94 0.84
N ALA A 114 -0.66 13.12 1.92
CA ALA A 114 0.17 12.07 2.48
C ALA A 114 -0.68 10.92 3.02
N ILE A 115 -0.28 9.69 2.68
CA ILE A 115 -0.82 8.44 3.20
C ILE A 115 0.11 7.90 4.29
N SER A 116 1.41 7.86 4.01
CA SER A 116 2.45 7.43 4.94
C SER A 116 3.65 8.35 4.81
N VAL A 117 4.25 8.71 5.95
CA VAL A 117 5.52 9.44 5.99
C VAL A 117 6.46 8.74 6.93
N LYS A 118 7.60 8.30 6.40
CA LYS A 118 8.65 7.67 7.18
C LYS A 118 9.87 8.57 7.19
N VAL A 119 10.20 9.10 8.37
CA VAL A 119 11.36 9.98 8.55
C VAL A 119 12.58 9.13 8.87
N THR A 120 13.62 9.26 8.05
CA THR A 120 14.92 8.64 8.25
C THR A 120 15.84 9.65 8.95
N PRO A 121 16.47 9.28 10.09
CA PRO A 121 17.37 10.17 10.85
C PRO A 121 18.58 10.66 10.05
#